data_AF-A0A259CTH0-F1
#
_entry.id   AF-A0A259CTH0-F1
#
_cell.length_a   1.000
_cell.length_b   1.000
_cell.length_c   1.000
_cell.angle_alpha   90.00
_cell.angle_beta   90.00
_cell.angle_gamma   90.00
#
_symmetry.space_group_name_H-M   'P 1'
#
loop_
_entity.id
_entity.type
_entity.pdbx_description
1 polymer ?
#
loop_
_entity_poly.entity_id
_entity_poly.type
_entity_poly.pdbx_seq_one_letter_code
_entity_poly.pdbx_strand_id
1 'polypeptide(L)'
;MLRAVDRTFPRYFGQVRLKAFQTRFSASGYGDVAEGFGGVLVRPEFFDDAVSDIPPILWAVDDVWISGHLTRRGIPIWVEMAGARISNIGDMNETFALYRAELDGARRDDANRACVDYMREPYGIWGGKAAQST
;
A
#
# COMPACT_ATOMS: atom_id res chain seq x y z
N MET A 1 35.74 -10.11 -33.17
CA MET A 1 36.60 -10.08 -31.96
C MET A 1 36.15 -8.90 -31.10
N LEU A 2 35.09 -9.06 -30.31
CA LEU A 2 34.62 -8.02 -29.37
C LEU A 2 35.10 -8.38 -27.96
N ARG A 3 35.88 -7.49 -27.36
CA ARG A 3 36.14 -7.48 -25.92
C ARG A 3 35.51 -6.24 -25.31
N ALA A 4 35.12 -6.45 -24.05
CA ALA A 4 34.88 -5.46 -23.00
C ALA A 4 33.54 -4.71 -23.04
N VAL A 5 32.58 -5.22 -22.26
CA VAL A 5 32.06 -4.46 -21.12
C VAL A 5 31.82 -5.46 -19.98
N ASP A 6 32.88 -5.76 -19.26
CA ASP A 6 32.79 -6.39 -17.94
C ASP A 6 33.27 -5.34 -16.94
N ARG A 7 32.31 -4.55 -16.44
CA ARG A 7 32.54 -3.60 -15.34
C ARG A 7 31.29 -3.49 -14.48
N THR A 8 31.40 -4.17 -13.33
CA THR A 8 30.88 -3.77 -12.02
C THR A 8 29.36 -3.71 -11.83
N PHE A 9 28.73 -4.88 -11.87
CA PHE A 9 27.81 -5.29 -10.81
C PHE A 9 28.10 -6.76 -10.48
N PRO A 10 28.39 -7.13 -9.22
CA PRO A 10 28.55 -8.54 -8.88
C PRO A 10 27.25 -9.26 -9.23
N ARG A 11 27.33 -10.31 -10.05
CA ARG A 11 26.22 -11.24 -10.29
C ARG A 11 25.93 -11.99 -8.99
N TYR A 12 25.22 -11.36 -8.07
CA TYR A 12 24.56 -12.05 -6.96
C TYR A 12 23.32 -12.76 -7.51
N PHE A 13 23.53 -13.79 -8.33
CA PHE A 13 22.50 -14.79 -8.62
C PHE A 13 22.82 -16.06 -7.83
N GLY A 14 22.76 -15.95 -6.50
CA GLY A 14 22.26 -17.07 -5.71
C GLY A 14 20.79 -17.24 -6.06
N GLN A 15 20.31 -18.48 -6.19
CA GLN A 15 18.94 -18.82 -6.59
C GLN A 15 17.91 -18.06 -5.75
N VAL A 16 17.36 -16.95 -6.25
CA VAL A 16 16.18 -16.30 -5.64
C VAL A 16 15.06 -17.32 -5.69
N ARG A 17 14.60 -17.79 -4.53
CA ARG A 17 13.51 -18.75 -4.48
C ARG A 17 12.21 -18.01 -4.75
N LEU A 18 11.60 -18.30 -5.88
CA LEU A 18 10.27 -17.81 -6.22
C LEU A 18 9.20 -18.62 -5.46
N LYS A 19 8.23 -17.92 -4.88
CA LYS A 19 7.00 -18.47 -4.31
C LYS A 19 5.82 -18.02 -5.16
N ALA A 20 4.82 -18.89 -5.33
CA ALA A 20 3.58 -18.52 -6.00
C ALA A 20 2.88 -17.38 -5.26
N PHE A 21 2.43 -16.37 -6.00
CA PHE A 21 1.57 -15.30 -5.47
C PHE A 21 0.11 -15.73 -5.60
N GLN A 22 -0.63 -15.68 -4.49
CA GLN A 22 -2.06 -15.89 -4.49
C GLN A 22 -2.74 -14.54 -4.70
N THR A 23 -3.54 -14.42 -5.76
CA THR A 23 -4.41 -13.24 -5.92
C THR A 23 -5.44 -13.22 -4.79
N ARG A 24 -5.74 -12.03 -4.27
CA ARG A 24 -6.79 -11.82 -3.26
C ARG A 24 -8.18 -11.70 -3.86
N PHE A 25 -8.27 -11.48 -5.17
CA PHE A 25 -9.53 -11.26 -5.88
C PHE A 25 -9.66 -12.24 -7.05
N SER A 26 -10.88 -12.73 -7.28
CA SER A 26 -11.21 -13.64 -8.37
C SER A 26 -11.79 -12.94 -9.60
N ALA A 27 -12.20 -11.68 -9.47
CA ALA A 27 -12.76 -10.84 -10.53
C ALA A 27 -12.49 -9.35 -10.25
N SER A 28 -12.54 -8.52 -11.31
CA SER A 28 -12.46 -7.07 -11.18
C SER A 28 -13.68 -6.52 -10.43
N GLY A 29 -13.50 -5.44 -9.67
CA GLY A 29 -14.58 -4.84 -8.88
C GLY A 29 -14.12 -3.74 -7.94
N TYR A 30 -15.03 -3.28 -7.09
CA TYR A 30 -14.72 -2.24 -6.10
C TYR A 30 -14.18 -2.85 -4.80
N GLY A 31 -13.16 -2.21 -4.25
CA GLY A 31 -12.58 -2.54 -2.94
C GLY A 31 -12.49 -1.31 -2.05
N ASP A 32 -12.22 -1.53 -0.76
CA ASP A 32 -12.13 -0.46 0.25
C ASP A 32 -10.70 0.06 0.45
N VAL A 33 -9.69 -0.74 0.11
CA VAL A 33 -8.27 -0.43 0.33
C VAL A 33 -7.46 -0.67 -0.95
N ALA A 34 -6.73 0.35 -1.38
CA ALA A 34 -5.77 0.28 -2.46
C ALA A 34 -4.40 -0.14 -1.90
N GLU A 35 -4.00 -1.39 -2.15
CA GLU A 35 -2.68 -1.88 -1.76
C GLU A 35 -1.64 -1.52 -2.84
N GLY A 36 -0.54 -0.89 -2.44
CA GLY A 36 0.53 -0.44 -3.33
C GLY A 36 1.31 -1.55 -4.05
N PHE A 37 1.09 -2.82 -3.68
CA PHE A 37 1.78 -3.95 -4.32
C PHE A 37 1.29 -4.18 -5.76
N GLY A 38 2.16 -3.87 -6.73
CA GLY A 38 1.80 -3.87 -8.16
C GLY A 38 1.39 -2.49 -8.68
N GLY A 39 1.29 -1.50 -7.80
CA GLY A 39 1.01 -0.10 -8.10
C GLY A 39 -0.47 0.26 -8.07
N VAL A 40 -0.74 1.53 -7.80
CA VAL A 40 -2.06 2.15 -7.83
C VAL A 40 -2.01 3.32 -8.80
N LEU A 41 -2.96 3.38 -9.73
CA LEU A 41 -3.08 4.51 -10.65
C LEU A 41 -4.04 5.55 -10.07
N VAL A 42 -3.54 6.78 -9.88
CA VAL A 42 -4.31 7.89 -9.31
C VAL A 42 -4.20 9.11 -10.21
N ARG A 43 -5.24 9.96 -10.17
CA ARG A 43 -5.16 11.31 -10.72
C ARG A 43 -4.82 12.28 -9.57
N PRO A 44 -3.96 13.30 -9.77
CA PRO A 44 -3.60 14.23 -8.70
C PRO A 44 -4.80 14.87 -7.99
N GLU A 45 -5.87 15.17 -8.73
CA GLU A 45 -7.09 15.83 -8.23
C GLU A 45 -7.99 14.91 -7.38
N PHE A 46 -7.61 13.64 -7.23
CA PHE A 46 -8.25 12.75 -6.27
C PHE A 46 -7.94 13.15 -4.83
N PHE A 47 -6.85 13.88 -4.62
CA PHE A 47 -6.41 14.33 -3.32
C PHE A 47 -6.61 15.83 -3.15
N ASP A 48 -6.76 16.26 -1.90
CA ASP A 48 -6.60 17.65 -1.48
C ASP A 48 -5.47 17.74 -0.45
N ASP A 49 -5.19 18.95 0.03
CA ASP A 49 -4.03 19.24 0.87
C ASP A 49 -3.92 18.34 2.11
N ALA A 50 -5.05 17.90 2.69
CA ALA A 50 -5.05 17.08 3.89
C ALA A 50 -4.40 15.71 3.69
N VAL A 51 -4.21 15.23 2.45
CA VAL A 51 -3.46 13.98 2.20
C VAL A 51 -1.99 14.09 2.60
N SER A 52 -1.45 15.32 2.63
CA SER A 52 -0.04 15.58 2.94
C SER A 52 0.19 15.82 4.43
N ASP A 53 -0.87 16.05 5.20
CA ASP A 53 -0.84 16.33 6.64
C ASP A 53 -0.88 15.02 7.43
N ILE A 54 0.16 14.20 7.29
CA ILE A 54 0.20 12.84 7.84
C ILE A 54 0.60 12.88 9.33
N PRO A 55 -0.25 12.42 10.26
CA PRO A 55 0.11 12.30 11.68
C PRO A 55 1.27 11.31 11.91
N PRO A 56 1.95 11.40 13.07
CA PRO A 56 2.96 10.40 13.48
C PRO A 56 2.42 8.98 13.38
N ILE A 57 3.29 8.01 13.12
CA ILE A 57 3.00 6.57 12.91
C ILE A 57 2.22 6.28 11.61
N LEU A 58 1.29 7.14 11.19
CA LEU A 58 0.42 6.87 10.03
C LEU A 58 1.16 6.93 8.69
N TRP A 59 2.31 7.61 8.64
CA TRP A 59 3.18 7.67 7.47
C TRP A 59 3.68 6.29 7.01
N ALA A 60 3.72 5.30 7.92
CA ALA A 60 4.11 3.93 7.63
C ALA A 60 2.99 3.06 7.03
N VAL A 61 1.78 3.61 6.87
CA VAL A 61 0.56 2.91 6.42
C VAL A 61 -0.17 3.67 5.30
N ASP A 62 0.58 3.99 4.27
CA ASP A 62 0.12 4.67 3.05
C ASP A 62 -1.10 4.01 2.40
N ASP A 63 -1.17 2.68 2.33
CA ASP A 63 -2.33 1.96 1.78
C ASP A 63 -3.65 2.39 2.43
N VAL A 64 -3.69 2.42 3.78
CA VAL A 64 -4.88 2.81 4.54
C VAL A 64 -5.10 4.31 4.47
N TRP A 65 -4.02 5.09 4.59
CA TRP A 65 -4.08 6.56 4.54
C TRP A 65 -4.68 7.06 3.22
N ILE A 66 -4.08 6.66 2.10
CA ILE A 66 -4.54 7.03 0.76
C ILE A 66 -5.98 6.58 0.53
N SER A 67 -6.32 5.36 0.92
CA SER A 67 -7.68 4.82 0.77
C SER A 67 -8.71 5.59 1.60
N GLY A 68 -8.35 6.03 2.80
CA GLY A 68 -9.19 6.90 3.62
C GLY A 68 -9.44 8.25 2.95
N HIS A 69 -8.41 8.84 2.37
CA HIS A 69 -8.51 10.08 1.60
C HIS A 69 -9.39 9.95 0.34
N LEU A 70 -9.27 8.84 -0.40
CA LEU A 70 -10.17 8.54 -1.51
C LEU A 70 -11.61 8.36 -1.04
N THR A 71 -11.81 7.61 0.04
CA THR A 71 -13.15 7.34 0.61
C THR A 71 -13.84 8.62 1.07
N ARG A 72 -13.18 9.49 1.85
CA ARG A 72 -13.77 10.75 2.30
C ARG A 72 -14.08 11.72 1.16
N ARG A 73 -13.39 11.57 0.02
CA ARG A 73 -13.62 12.33 -1.22
C ARG A 73 -14.68 11.70 -2.11
N GLY A 74 -15.25 10.55 -1.73
CA GLY A 74 -16.24 9.81 -2.50
C GLY A 74 -15.66 9.17 -3.78
N ILE A 75 -14.37 8.87 -3.80
CA ILE A 75 -13.68 8.30 -4.96
C ILE A 75 -13.57 6.78 -4.74
N PRO A 76 -14.29 5.96 -5.54
CA PRO A 76 -14.26 4.52 -5.37
C PRO A 76 -12.97 3.91 -5.95
N ILE A 77 -12.48 2.84 -5.33
CA ILE A 77 -11.26 2.14 -5.75
C ILE A 77 -11.64 0.95 -6.63
N TRP A 78 -11.23 0.98 -7.91
CA TRP A 78 -11.42 -0.13 -8.85
C TRP A 78 -10.20 -1.05 -8.86
N VAL A 79 -10.42 -2.34 -8.63
CA VAL A 79 -9.42 -3.40 -8.75
C VAL A 79 -9.56 -4.05 -10.11
N GLU A 80 -8.53 -3.93 -10.96
CA GLU A 80 -8.51 -4.53 -12.30
C GLU A 80 -7.72 -5.84 -12.32
N MET A 81 -8.44 -6.97 -12.45
CA MET A 81 -7.83 -8.29 -12.44
C MET A 81 -7.10 -8.66 -13.73
N ALA A 82 -7.50 -8.12 -14.89
CA ALA A 82 -6.79 -8.37 -16.14
C ALA A 82 -5.36 -7.78 -16.14
N GLY A 83 -5.12 -6.78 -15.29
CA GLY A 83 -3.82 -6.13 -15.11
C GLY A 83 -2.92 -6.76 -14.04
N ALA A 84 -3.47 -7.59 -13.15
CA ALA A 84 -2.74 -8.22 -12.05
C ALA A 84 -1.83 -9.36 -12.57
N ARG A 85 -0.61 -9.02 -12.99
CA ARG A 85 0.34 -9.95 -13.63
C ARG A 85 1.38 -10.57 -12.69
N ILE A 86 1.28 -10.30 -11.39
CA ILE A 86 2.23 -10.86 -10.43
C ILE A 86 1.84 -12.30 -10.14
N SER A 87 2.62 -13.24 -10.66
CA SER A 87 2.40 -14.68 -10.42
C SER A 87 3.33 -15.25 -9.35
N ASN A 88 4.46 -14.58 -9.08
CA ASN A 88 5.49 -15.06 -8.16
C ASN A 88 6.14 -13.89 -7.41
N ILE A 89 6.60 -14.16 -6.17
CA ILE A 89 7.40 -13.24 -5.36
C ILE A 89 8.71 -13.93 -4.95
N GLY A 90 9.82 -13.19 -4.93
CA GLY A 90 11.07 -13.67 -4.35
C GLY A 90 11.01 -13.79 -2.83
N ASP A 91 11.81 -14.69 -2.29
CA ASP A 91 12.05 -14.88 -0.85
C ASP A 91 12.55 -13.63 -0.11
N MET A 92 13.13 -12.66 -0.83
CA MET A 92 13.48 -11.34 -0.29
C MET A 92 12.33 -10.64 0.45
N ASN A 93 11.07 -10.94 0.13
CA ASN A 93 9.88 -10.44 0.83
C ASN A 93 9.77 -10.93 2.29
N GLU A 94 10.62 -11.86 2.75
CA GLU A 94 10.57 -12.44 4.09
C GLU A 94 11.74 -12.02 4.99
N THR A 95 12.89 -11.67 4.41
CA THR A 95 14.16 -11.48 5.15
C THR A 95 14.18 -10.16 5.91
N PHE A 96 13.75 -9.07 5.29
CA PHE A 96 13.61 -7.74 5.89
C PHE A 96 12.28 -7.13 5.49
N ALA A 97 11.21 -7.86 5.79
CA ALA A 97 9.87 -7.52 5.34
C ALA A 97 9.37 -6.24 6.03
N LEU A 98 9.05 -5.21 5.24
CA LEU A 98 8.53 -3.94 5.77
C LEU A 98 7.26 -4.14 6.61
N TYR A 99 6.38 -5.09 6.23
CA TYR A 99 5.17 -5.39 6.99
C TYR A 99 5.43 -6.01 8.38
N ARG A 100 6.66 -6.49 8.66
CA ARG A 100 7.09 -6.98 9.97
C ARG A 100 7.87 -5.95 10.78
N ALA A 101 8.21 -4.81 10.19
CA ALA A 101 8.95 -3.76 10.86
C ALA A 101 8.09 -3.14 11.98
N GLU A 102 8.80 -2.68 13.01
CA GLU A 102 8.25 -1.79 14.03
C GLU A 102 8.82 -0.40 13.75
N LEU A 103 7.94 0.56 13.49
CA LEU A 103 8.28 1.93 13.13
C LEU A 103 7.60 2.84 14.14
N ASP A 104 8.37 3.77 14.74
CA ASP A 104 7.89 4.68 15.78
C ASP A 104 7.16 3.97 16.96
N GLY A 105 7.62 2.75 17.30
CA GLY A 105 7.05 1.94 18.39
C GLY A 105 5.73 1.24 18.04
N ALA A 106 5.30 1.27 16.77
CA ALA A 106 4.10 0.60 16.29
C ALA A 106 4.43 -0.48 15.26
N ARG A 107 3.79 -1.64 15.38
CA ARG A 107 3.79 -2.65 14.32
C ARG A 107 2.76 -2.27 13.26
N ARG A 108 2.83 -2.92 12.10
CA ARG A 108 1.91 -2.69 10.97
C ARG A 108 0.43 -2.75 11.38
N ASP A 109 0.05 -3.74 12.19
CA ASP A 109 -1.34 -3.91 12.63
C ASP A 109 -1.82 -2.77 13.54
N ASP A 110 -0.94 -2.29 14.43
CA ASP A 110 -1.21 -1.18 15.33
C ASP A 110 -1.35 0.13 14.53
N ALA A 111 -0.43 0.39 13.61
CA ALA A 111 -0.44 1.56 12.74
C ALA A 111 -1.66 1.57 11.80
N ASN A 112 -2.03 0.41 11.22
CA ASN A 112 -3.23 0.28 10.40
C ASN A 112 -4.49 0.61 11.21
N ARG A 113 -4.61 0.09 12.44
CA ARG A 113 -5.76 0.36 13.32
C ARG A 113 -5.82 1.83 13.69
N ALA A 114 -4.70 2.42 14.10
CA ALA A 114 -4.60 3.83 14.40
C ALA A 114 -5.02 4.71 13.21
N CYS A 115 -4.65 4.33 11.99
CA CYS A 115 -5.06 5.04 10.78
C CYS A 115 -6.57 4.94 10.54
N VAL A 116 -7.16 3.74 10.67
CA VAL A 116 -8.62 3.55 10.55
C VAL A 116 -9.37 4.38 11.59
N ASP A 117 -8.92 4.37 12.84
CA ASP A 117 -9.55 5.14 13.92
C ASP A 117 -9.40 6.65 13.68
N TYR A 118 -8.23 7.10 13.23
CA TYR A 118 -8.00 8.48 12.80
C TYR A 118 -8.91 8.88 11.64
N MET A 119 -9.24 8.00 10.71
CA MET A 119 -10.15 8.31 9.61
C MET A 119 -11.63 8.37 10.05
N ARG A 120 -11.99 7.60 11.07
CA ARG A 120 -13.37 7.52 11.60
C ARG A 120 -13.81 8.78 12.33
N GLU A 121 -12.92 9.39 13.09
CA GLU A 121 -13.26 10.51 13.98
C GLU A 121 -13.54 11.84 13.25
N PRO A 122 -12.62 12.38 12.41
CA PRO A 122 -12.84 13.63 11.69
C PRO A 122 -13.73 13.44 10.45
N TYR A 123 -13.66 12.29 9.77
CA TYR A 123 -14.33 12.10 8.47
C TYR A 123 -15.56 11.19 8.51
N GLY A 124 -15.77 10.43 9.59
CA GLY A 124 -16.96 9.57 9.72
C GLY A 124 -17.02 8.42 8.72
N ILE A 125 -15.90 8.01 8.14
CA ILE A 125 -15.85 6.90 7.17
C ILE A 125 -15.65 5.55 7.86
N TRP A 126 -15.87 4.44 7.15
CA TRP A 126 -15.68 3.06 7.65
C TRP A 126 -16.38 2.76 8.98
N GLY A 127 -17.64 3.23 9.10
CA GLY A 127 -18.47 3.04 10.29
C GLY A 127 -18.26 4.06 11.41
N GLY A 128 -17.40 5.06 11.19
CA GLY A 128 -17.26 6.21 12.09
C GLY A 128 -18.49 7.13 12.07
N LYS A 129 -18.60 7.99 13.09
CA LYS A 129 -19.52 9.14 13.08
C LYS A 129 -18.65 10.38 13.11
N ALA A 130 -18.69 11.18 12.05
CA ALA A 130 -17.89 12.40 11.98
C ALA A 130 -18.21 13.30 13.18
N ALA A 131 -17.17 13.88 13.79
CA ALA A 131 -17.37 14.92 14.79
C ALA A 131 -18.23 16.04 14.19
N GLN A 132 -19.33 16.39 14.87
CA GLN A 132 -20.15 17.52 14.43
C GLN A 132 -19.32 18.80 14.53
N SER A 133 -19.17 19.52 13.42
CA SER A 133 -18.61 20.88 13.46
C SER A 133 -19.48 21.71 14.40
N THR A 134 -18.88 22.14 15.52
CA THR A 134 -19.48 23.10 16.46
C THR A 134 -19.33 24.51 15.91
#